data_AF-A0A955IA85-F1
#
_entry.id   AF-A0A955IA85-F1
#
_cell.length_a   1.000
_cell.length_b   1.000
_cell.length_c   1.000
_cell.angle_alpha   90.00
_cell.angle_beta   90.00
_cell.angle_gamma   90.00
#
_symmetry.space_group_name_H-M   'P 1'
#
loop_
_entity.id
_entity.type
_entity.pdbx_description
1 polymer ?
#
loop_
_entity_poly.entity_id
_entity_poly.type
_entity_poly.pdbx_seq_one_letter_code
_entity_poly.pdbx_strand_id
1 'polypeptide(L)' 'MPTSLLELKIGAKNRALHTRREASEADFFVGMEGGVYKDSIDETYWLIGVVYIENQDGEGHF' A
#
# COMPACT_ATOMS: atom_id res chain seq x y z
N MET A 1 6.59 -11.81 -3.14
CA MET A 1 5.50 -11.19 -3.91
C MET A 1 4.22 -11.44 -3.13
N PRO A 2 3.56 -10.40 -2.60
CA PRO A 2 2.29 -10.54 -1.87
C PRO A 2 1.24 -11.28 -2.71
N THR A 3 0.48 -12.17 -2.08
CA THR A 3 -0.53 -13.03 -2.74
C THR A 3 -1.96 -12.76 -2.23
N SER A 4 -2.11 -11.80 -1.30
CA SER A 4 -3.41 -11.39 -0.78
C SER A 4 -3.54 -9.87 -0.72
N LEU A 5 -4.77 -9.38 -0.77
CA LEU A 5 -5.06 -7.95 -0.60
C LEU A 5 -4.58 -7.41 0.75
N LEU A 6 -4.63 -8.24 1.80
CA LEU A 6 -4.15 -7.86 3.13
C LEU A 6 -2.63 -7.61 3.13
N GLU A 7 -1.85 -8.52 2.57
CA GLU A 7 -0.40 -8.36 2.47
C GLU A 7 -0.02 -7.14 1.63
N LEU A 8 -0.73 -6.90 0.52
CA LEU A 8 -0.54 -5.72 -0.32
C LEU A 8 -0.78 -4.42 0.45
N LYS A 9 -1.89 -4.35 1.21
CA LYS A 9 -2.20 -3.19 2.06
C LYS A 9 -1.13 -2.97 3.13
N ILE A 10 -0.66 -4.04 3.77
CA ILE A 10 0.43 -3.96 4.76
C ILE A 10 1.71 -3.45 4.10
N GLY A 11 2.09 -3.97 2.93
CA GLY A 11 3.26 -3.55 2.18
C GLY A 11 3.23 -2.07 1.79
N ALA A 12 2.12 -1.63 1.18
CA ALA A 12 1.94 -0.24 0.78
C ALA A 12 2.02 0.71 1.99
N LYS A 13 1.32 0.39 3.08
CA LYS A 13 1.37 1.20 4.32
C LYS A 13 2.78 1.24 4.92
N ASN A 14 3.46 0.10 5.01
CA ASN A 14 4.81 0.04 5.57
C ASN A 14 5.80 0.90 4.78
N ARG A 15 5.67 0.96 3.45
CA ARG A 15 6.50 1.83 2.60
C ARG A 15 6.26 3.31 2.89
N ALA A 16 5.00 3.75 2.97
CA ALA A 16 4.70 5.14 3.31
C ALA A 16 5.23 5.52 4.70
N LEU A 17 5.05 4.63 5.70
CA LEU A 17 5.57 4.86 7.05
C LEU A 17 7.10 4.85 7.12
N HIS A 18 7.77 4.09 6.25
CA HIS A 18 9.21 4.13 6.11
C HIS A 18 9.65 5.49 5.53
N THR A 19 9.04 5.94 4.43
CA THR A 19 9.29 7.26 3.83
C THR A 19 9.05 8.39 4.82
N ARG A 20 8.00 8.29 5.65
CA ARG A 20 7.72 9.27 6.73
C ARG A 20 8.85 9.44 7.73
N ARG A 21 9.61 8.37 8.01
CA ARG A 21 10.76 8.43 8.91
C ARG A 21 11.98 9.08 8.25
N GLU A 22 12.09 9.01 6.93
CA GLU A 22 13.24 9.52 6.18
C GLU A 22 13.06 10.96 5.69
N ALA A 23 11.83 11.37 5.38
CA ALA A 23 11.49 12.68 4.84
C ALA A 23 10.36 13.34 5.62
N SER A 24 10.51 13.43 6.94
CA SER A 24 9.45 13.83 7.88
C SER A 24 8.80 15.20 7.62
N GLU A 25 9.43 16.04 6.81
CA GLU A 25 8.98 17.37 6.41
C GLU A 25 8.01 17.38 5.22
N ALA A 26 7.76 16.24 4.57
CA ALA A 26 6.86 16.18 3.43
C ALA A 26 5.38 16.31 3.83
N ASP A 27 4.58 16.94 2.98
CA ASP A 27 3.12 17.07 3.19
C ASP A 27 2.38 15.72 3.06
N PHE A 28 2.92 14.81 2.25
CA PHE A 28 2.35 13.50 1.94
C PHE A 28 3.39 12.40 1.84
N PHE A 29 3.00 11.21 2.30
CA PHE A 29 3.79 9.99 2.25
C PHE A 29 3.05 8.94 1.44
N VAL A 30 3.68 8.46 0.36
CA VAL A 30 3.04 7.50 -0.55
C VAL A 30 3.83 6.20 -0.56
N GLY A 31 3.12 5.09 -0.38
CA GLY A 31 3.66 3.75 -0.52
C GLY A 31 2.87 2.96 -1.55
N MET A 32 3.55 2.22 -2.40
CA MET A 32 2.94 1.40 -3.44
C MET A 32 3.46 -0.03 -3.34
N GLU A 33 2.58 -1.01 -3.41
CA GLU A 33 2.95 -2.43 -3.41
C GLU A 33 2.23 -3.16 -4.54
N GLY A 34 3.00 -3.83 -5.40
CA GLY A 34 2.50 -4.69 -6.46
C GLY A 34 2.49 -6.16 -6.03
N GLY A 35 1.51 -6.92 -6.52
CA GLY A 35 1.48 -8.37 -6.29
C GLY A 35 0.31 -9.03 -6.99
N VAL A 36 0.02 -10.24 -6.56
CA VAL A 36 -1.02 -11.07 -7.13
C VAL A 36 -2.20 -11.11 -6.17
N TYR A 37 -3.40 -10.85 -6.67
CA TYR A 37 -4.65 -10.98 -5.91
C TYR A 37 -5.52 -12.04 -6.55
N LYS A 38 -5.96 -13.01 -5.74
CA LYS A 38 -6.96 -13.99 -6.15
C LYS A 38 -8.35 -13.45 -5.82
N ASP A 39 -9.14 -13.15 -6.85
CA ASP A 39 -10.52 -12.73 -6.67
C ASP A 39 -11.38 -13.92 -6.24
N SER A 40 -12.15 -13.75 -5.17
CA SER A 40 -13.03 -14.78 -4.62
C SER A 40 -14.33 -14.95 -5.42
N ILE A 41 -14.64 -14.04 -6.34
CA ILE A 41 -15.88 -14.07 -7.13
C ILE A 41 -15.75 -15.04 -8.31
N ASP A 42 -14.60 -15.02 -9.00
CA ASP A 42 -14.38 -15.77 -10.25
C ASP A 42 -13.10 -16.61 -10.27
N GLU A 43 -12.37 -16.70 -9.14
CA GLU A 43 -11.10 -17.43 -9.01
C GLU A 43 -9.97 -16.88 -9.93
N THR A 44 -10.15 -15.67 -10.49
CA THR A 44 -9.16 -15.02 -11.34
C THR A 44 -7.98 -14.50 -10.53
N TYR A 45 -6.78 -14.64 -11.07
CA TYR A 45 -5.57 -14.05 -10.53
C TYR A 45 -5.27 -12.73 -11.23
N TRP A 46 -5.32 -11.64 -10.48
CA TRP A 46 -5.04 -10.28 -10.95
C TRP A 46 -3.63 -9.86 -10.55
N LEU A 47 -2.90 -9.26 -11.49
CA LEU A 47 -1.75 -8.42 -11.15
C LEU A 47 -2.29 -7.06 -10.73
N ILE A 48 -2.10 -6.68 -9.47
CA ILE A 48 -2.62 -5.43 -8.93
C ILE A 48 -1.52 -4.64 -8.23
N GLY A 49 -1.70 -3.32 -8.17
CA GLY A 49 -0.95 -2.40 -7.32
C GLY A 49 -1.88 -1.76 -6.30
N VAL A 50 -1.51 -1.82 -5.03
CA VAL A 50 -2.19 -1.08 -3.95
C VAL A 50 -1.35 0.15 -3.62
N VAL A 51 -2.02 1.30 -3.55
CA VAL A 51 -1.42 2.56 -3.13
C VAL A 51 -1.90 2.85 -1.71
N TYR A 52 -1.04 3.40 -0.87
CA TYR A 52 -1.42 4.02 0.40
C TYR A 52 -0.84 5.42 0.42
N ILE A 53 -1.66 6.40 0.75
CA ILE A 53 -1.26 7.79 0.93
C ILE A 53 -1.64 8.24 2.35
N GLU A 54 -0.74 8.95 3.02
CA GLU A 54 -0.96 9.53 4.35
C GLU A 54 -0.46 10.98 4.36
N ASN A 55 -1.24 11.89 4.94
CA ASN A 55 -0.80 13.27 5.15
C ASN A 55 0.12 13.39 6.38
N GLN A 56 0.71 14.56 6.58
CA GLN A 56 1.55 14.85 7.76
C GLN A 56 0.83 14.63 9.10
N ASP A 57 -0.50 14.79 9.15
CA ASP A 57 -1.32 14.60 10.35
C ASP A 57 -1.60 13.11 10.67
N GLY A 58 -1.20 12.20 9.78
CA GLY A 58 -1.39 10.75 9.96
C GLY A 58 -2.73 10.23 9.44
N GLU A 59 -3.50 11.04 8.72
CA GLU A 59 -4.73 10.62 8.05
C GLU A 59 -4.36 9.95 6.71
N GLY A 60 -4.75 8.68 6.54
CA GLY A 60 -4.34 7.90 5.39
C GLY A 60 -5.45 7.06 4.73
N HIS A 61 -5.25 6.78 3.45
CA HIS A 61 -6.19 6.11 2.56
C HIS A 61 -5.50 5.08 1.67
N PHE A 62 -6.24 4.04 1.28
CA PHE A 62 -5.84 3.01 0.29
C PHE A 62 -6.61 3.20 -1.01
#